data_AF-A0A8X7MSC5-F1
#
_entry.id   AF-A0A8X7MSC5-F1
#
_cell.length_a   1.000
_cell.length_b   1.000
_cell.length_c   1.000
_cell.angle_alpha   90.00
_cell.angle_beta   90.00
_cell.angle_gamma   90.00
#
_symmetry.space_group_name_H-M   'P 1'
#
loop_
_entity.id
_entity.type
_entity.pdbx_description
1 polymer ?
#
loop_
_entity_poly.entity_id
_entity_poly.type
_entity_poly.pdbx_seq_one_letter_code
_entity_poly.pdbx_strand_id
1 'polypeptide(L)'
;MTRAKRFATAAGGATVLYVLLLLNILPTPLVSQEARDQILPTLPWWALVSTGSYLLWNMGWGIFNFNDVPQAYQELMVDIKSAKDYLRERGVDVDS
;
A
#
# COMPACT_ATOMS: atom_id res chain seq x y z
N MET A 1 -4.29 -4.63 -21.26
CA MET A 1 -3.68 -5.57 -20.29
C MET A 1 -4.20 -5.25 -18.89
N THR A 2 -4.71 -6.23 -18.14
CA THR A 2 -5.14 -6.00 -16.74
C THR A 2 -3.94 -5.64 -15.86
N ARG A 3 -4.17 -4.89 -14.76
CA ARG A 3 -3.08 -4.46 -13.84
C ARG A 3 -2.28 -5.66 -13.32
N ALA A 4 -2.96 -6.76 -12.99
CA ALA A 4 -2.33 -8.01 -12.57
C ALA A 4 -1.45 -8.62 -13.66
N LYS A 5 -1.91 -8.64 -14.92
CA LYS A 5 -1.09 -9.16 -16.04
C LYS A 5 0.17 -8.33 -16.23
N ARG A 6 0.07 -6.99 -16.22
CA ARG A 6 1.25 -6.09 -16.33
C ARG A 6 2.27 -6.34 -15.22
N PHE A 7 1.81 -6.51 -13.98
CA PHE A 7 2.66 -6.85 -12.85
C PHE A 7 3.34 -8.20 -13.05
N ALA A 8 2.58 -9.23 -13.45
CA ALA A 8 3.12 -10.56 -13.67
C ALA A 8 4.17 -10.58 -14.79
N THR A 9 3.96 -9.86 -15.89
CA THR A 9 4.95 -9.77 -16.97
C THR A 9 6.22 -9.08 -16.52
N ALA A 10 6.11 -7.97 -15.76
CA ALA A 10 7.26 -7.23 -15.26
C ALA A 10 8.03 -8.03 -14.21
N ALA A 11 7.33 -8.64 -13.25
CA ALA A 11 7.93 -9.48 -12.22
C ALA A 11 8.62 -10.70 -12.84
N GLY A 12 7.95 -11.39 -13.77
CA GLY A 12 8.54 -12.53 -14.49
C GLY A 12 9.80 -12.13 -15.28
N GLY A 13 9.78 -11.00 -15.98
CA GLY A 13 10.96 -10.47 -16.67
C GLY A 13 12.12 -10.16 -15.72
N ALA A 14 11.83 -9.55 -14.57
CA ALA A 14 12.83 -9.27 -13.54
C ALA A 14 13.40 -10.56 -12.92
N THR A 15 12.57 -11.58 -12.67
CA THR A 15 13.01 -12.88 -12.16
C THR A 15 13.90 -13.61 -13.17
N VAL A 16 13.53 -13.63 -14.45
CA VAL A 16 14.37 -14.22 -15.50
C VAL A 16 15.71 -13.51 -15.58
N LEU A 17 15.72 -12.18 -15.57
CA LEU A 17 16.95 -11.39 -15.58
C LEU A 17 17.82 -11.66 -14.34
N TYR A 18 17.22 -11.78 -13.16
CA TYR A 18 17.92 -12.14 -11.94
C TYR A 18 18.58 -13.53 -12.02
N VAL A 19 17.86 -14.53 -12.54
CA VAL A 19 18.42 -15.89 -12.72
C VAL A 19 19.57 -15.90 -13.72
N LEU A 20 19.46 -15.15 -14.81
CA LEU A 20 20.56 -15.00 -15.79
C LEU A 20 21.81 -14.36 -15.19
N LEU A 21 21.64 -13.39 -14.28
CA LEU A 21 22.74 -12.78 -13.53
C LEU A 21 23.33 -13.76 -12.51
N LEU A 22 22.49 -14.54 -11.82
CA LEU A 22 22.92 -15.51 -10.82
C LEU A 22 23.71 -16.68 -11.43
N LEU A 23 23.39 -17.07 -12.66
CA LEU A 23 24.11 -18.12 -13.41
C LEU A 23 25.35 -17.60 -14.15
N ASN A 24 25.75 -16.34 -13.96
CA ASN A 24 26.88 -15.70 -14.64
C ASN A 24 26.80 -15.73 -16.18
N ILE A 25 25.59 -15.83 -16.75
CA ILE A 25 25.39 -15.84 -18.21
C ILE A 25 25.57 -14.42 -18.77
N LEU A 26 25.21 -13.41 -17.99
CA LEU A 26 25.37 -12.00 -18.37
C LEU A 26 26.70 -11.43 -17.82
N PRO A 27 27.57 -10.87 -18.68
CA PRO A 27 28.78 -10.19 -18.23
C PRO A 27 28.39 -8.89 -17.48
N THR A 28 29.02 -8.65 -16.33
CA THR A 28 28.74 -7.49 -15.47
C THR A 28 30.04 -6.65 -15.32
N PRO A 29 30.51 -6.01 -16.41
CA PRO A 29 31.87 -5.44 -16.48
C PRO A 29 32.18 -4.35 -15.45
N LEU A 30 31.17 -3.83 -14.76
CA LEU A 30 31.26 -2.73 -13.80
C LEU A 30 31.38 -3.19 -12.34
N VAL A 31 31.21 -4.48 -12.03
CA VAL A 31 31.18 -5.00 -10.65
C VAL A 31 32.27 -6.06 -10.48
N SER A 32 33.08 -5.94 -9.42
CA SER A 32 34.10 -6.94 -9.06
C SER A 32 33.46 -8.30 -8.77
N GLN A 33 34.18 -9.39 -9.04
CA GLN A 33 33.64 -10.73 -8.88
C GLN A 33 33.25 -11.00 -7.41
N GLU A 34 34.05 -10.53 -6.45
CA GLU A 34 33.76 -10.71 -5.03
C GLU A 34 32.47 -10.00 -4.59
N ALA A 35 32.21 -8.80 -5.13
CA ALA A 35 31.01 -8.05 -4.80
C ALA A 35 29.76 -8.72 -5.37
N ARG A 36 29.83 -9.34 -6.54
CA ARG A 36 28.68 -10.04 -7.13
C ARG A 36 28.26 -11.25 -6.32
N ASP A 37 29.22 -12.08 -5.92
CA ASP A 37 28.94 -13.32 -5.18
C ASP A 37 28.30 -13.06 -3.82
N GLN A 38 28.57 -11.89 -3.23
CA GLN A 38 27.95 -11.47 -1.96
C GLN A 38 26.59 -10.77 -2.17
N ILE A 39 26.45 -9.94 -3.22
CA ILE A 39 25.26 -9.12 -3.43
C ILE A 39 24.12 -9.89 -4.12
N LEU A 40 24.41 -10.68 -5.15
CA LEU A 40 23.38 -11.37 -5.93
C LEU A 40 22.49 -12.29 -5.07
N PRO A 41 23.03 -13.11 -4.13
CA PRO A 41 22.19 -13.96 -3.30
C PRO A 41 21.34 -13.19 -2.29
N THR A 42 21.72 -11.96 -1.92
CA THR A 42 21.03 -11.17 -0.89
C THR A 42 19.93 -10.27 -1.46
N LEU A 43 19.91 -10.00 -2.77
CA LEU A 43 18.90 -9.17 -3.43
C LEU A 43 17.44 -9.60 -3.18
N PRO A 44 17.07 -10.90 -3.23
CA PRO A 44 15.69 -11.31 -2.94
C PRO A 44 15.26 -10.96 -1.50
N TRP A 45 16.17 -11.09 -0.55
CA TRP A 45 15.91 -10.73 0.84
C TRP A 45 15.74 -9.22 1.01
N TRP A 46 16.60 -8.44 0.37
CA TRP A 46 16.46 -6.98 0.33
C TRP A 46 15.15 -6.53 -0.31
N ALA A 47 14.70 -7.19 -1.39
CA ALA A 47 13.42 -6.90 -2.01
C ALA A 47 12.24 -7.18 -1.06
N LEU A 48 12.31 -8.27 -0.30
CA LEU A 48 11.29 -8.61 0.69
C LEU A 48 11.26 -7.58 1.83
N VAL A 49 12.41 -7.28 2.44
CA VAL A 49 12.51 -6.35 3.57
C VAL A 49 12.08 -4.94 3.15
N SER A 50 12.54 -4.45 1.99
CA SER A 50 12.15 -3.13 1.49
C SER A 50 10.66 -3.04 1.17
N THR A 51 10.07 -4.08 0.56
CA THR A 51 8.63 -4.13 0.30
C THR A 51 7.83 -4.16 1.60
N GLY A 52 8.28 -4.95 2.59
CA GLY A 52 7.65 -4.99 3.91
C GLY A 52 7.68 -3.63 4.61
N SER A 53 8.84 -2.97 4.64
CA SER A 53 8.99 -1.63 5.21
C SER A 53 8.14 -0.58 4.48
N TYR A 54 8.05 -0.67 3.14
CA TYR A 54 7.21 0.22 2.35
C TYR A 54 5.72 0.05 2.67
N LEU A 55 5.24 -1.19 2.80
CA LEU A 55 3.86 -1.49 3.17
C LEU A 55 3.53 -1.00 4.58
N LEU A 56 4.44 -1.23 5.54
CA LEU A 56 4.31 -0.73 6.91
C LEU A 56 4.29 0.79 6.97
N TRP A 57 5.17 1.45 6.21
CA TRP A 57 5.19 2.91 6.11
C TRP A 57 3.88 3.45 5.54
N ASN A 58 3.38 2.87 4.44
CA ASN A 58 2.15 3.31 3.82
C ASN A 58 0.94 3.15 4.77
N MET A 59 0.89 2.03 5.50
CA MET A 59 -0.12 1.82 6.53
C MET A 59 0.02 2.82 7.69
N GLY A 60 1.23 3.01 8.20
CA GLY A 60 1.52 3.97 9.27
C GLY A 60 1.18 5.41 8.87
N TRP A 61 1.50 5.80 7.64
CA TRP A 61 1.12 7.09 7.07
C TRP A 61 -0.38 7.24 6.93
N GLY A 62 -1.09 6.18 6.53
CA GLY A 62 -2.54 6.13 6.49
C GLY A 62 -3.16 6.37 7.87
N ILE A 63 -2.63 5.73 8.91
CA ILE A 63 -3.08 5.91 10.31
C ILE A 63 -2.73 7.32 10.81
N PHE A 64 -1.53 7.82 10.51
CA PHE A 64 -1.10 9.15 10.93
C PHE A 64 -1.96 10.25 10.29
N ASN A 65 -2.41 10.03 9.05
CA ASN A 65 -3.23 10.96 8.28
C ASN A 65 -4.73 10.62 8.33
N PHE A 66 -5.14 9.67 9.19
CA PHE A 66 -6.53 9.38 9.48
C PHE A 66 -7.08 10.58 10.26
N ASN A 67 -7.52 11.59 9.51
CA ASN A 67 -8.15 12.78 10.04
C ASN A 67 -9.50 12.34 10.64
N ASP A 68 -9.58 12.25 11.97
CA ASP A 68 -10.75 11.81 12.72
C ASP A 68 -12.02 12.42 12.15
N VAL A 69 -12.80 11.61 11.45
CA VAL A 69 -13.80 11.96 10.43
C VAL A 69 -14.71 13.15 10.83
N PRO A 70 -14.26 14.41 10.68
CA PRO A 70 -15.01 15.55 11.21
C PRO A 70 -16.22 15.80 10.31
N GLN A 71 -16.04 15.48 9.03
CA GLN A 71 -17.04 15.59 7.98
C GLN A 71 -18.19 14.59 8.19
N ALA A 72 -17.91 13.32 8.51
CA ALA A 72 -18.95 12.35 8.81
C ALA A 72 -19.66 12.66 10.12
N TYR A 73 -18.94 13.18 11.13
CA TYR A 73 -19.59 13.67 12.35
C TYR A 73 -20.55 14.83 12.05
N GLN A 74 -20.13 15.81 11.25
CA GLN A 74 -20.97 16.94 10.85
C GLN A 74 -22.18 16.51 10.03
N GLU A 75 -21.99 15.61 9.06
CA GLU A 75 -23.06 15.05 8.23
C GLU A 75 -24.07 14.29 9.11
N LEU A 76 -23.59 13.44 10.02
CA LEU A 76 -24.46 12.71 10.96
C LEU A 76 -25.26 13.67 11.86
N MET A 77 -24.68 14.78 12.31
CA MET A 77 -25.41 15.76 13.14
C MET A 77 -26.51 16.48 12.36
N VAL A 78 -26.30 16.74 11.07
CA VAL A 78 -27.33 17.32 10.19
C VAL A 78 -28.50 16.35 10.01
N ASP A 79 -28.20 15.06 9.82
CA ASP A 79 -29.22 14.02 9.70
C ASP A 79 -30.02 13.85 10.99
N ILE A 80 -29.36 13.86 12.16
CA ILE A 80 -30.02 13.81 13.46
C ILE A 80 -30.94 15.01 13.64
N LYS A 81 -30.49 16.22 13.28
CA LYS A 81 -31.33 17.42 13.38
C LYS A 81 -32.58 17.31 12.52
N SER A 82 -32.42 16.88 11.27
CA SER A 82 -33.53 16.68 10.32
C SER A 82 -34.53 15.64 10.82
N ALA A 83 -34.03 14.53 11.39
CA ALA A 83 -34.87 13.50 11.99
C ALA A 83 -35.62 14.00 13.24
N LYS A 84 -34.96 14.79 14.10
CA LYS A 84 -35.60 15.42 15.28
C LYS A 84 -36.71 16.38 14.85
N ASP A 85 -36.49 17.20 13.84
CA ASP A 85 -37.49 18.16 13.34
C ASP A 85 -38.70 17.43 12.72
N TYR A 86 -38.48 16.36 11.95
CA TYR A 86 -39.54 15.50 11.41
C TYR A 86 -40.42 14.84 12.48
N LEU A 87 -39.81 14.45 13.61
CA LEU A 87 -40.52 13.87 14.76
C LEU A 87 -41.30 14.93 15.53
N ARG A 88 -40.74 16.14 15.70
CA ARG A 88 -41.45 17.28 16.30
C ARG A 88 -42.68 17.70 15.50
N GLU A 89 -42.58 17.72 14.16
CA GLU A 89 -43.73 17.96 13.28
C GLU A 89 -44.87 16.94 13.47
N ARG A 90 -44.53 15.73 13.94
CA ARG A 90 -45.48 14.66 14.27
C ARG A 90 -45.94 14.67 15.73
N GLY A 91 -45.57 15.69 16.51
CA GLY A 91 -45.96 15.86 17.90
C GLY A 91 -45.24 14.94 18.87
N VAL A 92 -44.09 14.36 18.48
CA VAL A 92 -43.24 13.55 19.35
C VAL A 92 -42.22 14.46 20.03
N ASP A 93 -42.10 14.38 21.36
CA ASP A 93 -41.08 15.10 22.14
C ASP A 93 -39.73 14.36 22.06
N VAL A 94 -38.65 15.08 21.76
CA VAL A 94 -37.32 14.53 21.42
C VAL A 94 -36.17 15.25 22.13
N ASP A 95 -36.46 16.06 23.16
CA ASP A 95 -35.47 16.89 23.89
C ASP A 95 -35.07 16.31 25.27
N SER A 96 -35.12 14.98 25.43
CA SER A 96 -34.55 14.26 26.58
C SER A 96 -33.08 13.87 26.38
#